data_AF-A0A9D9IKB7-F1
#
_entry.id   AF-A0A9D9IKB7-F1
#
_cell.length_a   1.000
_cell.length_b   1.000
_cell.length_c   1.000
_cell.angle_alpha   90.00
_cell.angle_beta   90.00
_cell.angle_gamma   90.00
#
_symmetry.space_group_name_H-M   'P 1'
#
loop_
_entity.id
_entity.type
_entity.pdbx_description
1 polymer ?
#
loop_
_entity_poly.entity_id
_entity_poly.type
_entity_poly.pdbx_seq_one_letter_code
_entity_poly.pdbx_strand_id
1 'polypeptide(L)'
;MKDTSSIRWGFAVLLGMSLLLQGCDFFRVLAGKPTRDDLEELKEYRMEQEARIEAMRQARMEDSLKRVEARRAWVDDSSAVMSAMAEGRAVFKKLSELSVAPSEDIGSRFCLMMGYFNNRGNAERLYKTMEADSLEPLLISFDSGATGVALFPCGSAHEILSRLDSVRDRDYFPSDSWIIWDTEKYDID
;
A
#
# COMPACT_ATOMS: atom_id res chain seq x y z
N MET A 1 -8.92 24.49 82.31
CA MET A 1 -8.50 25.19 81.07
C MET A 1 -7.27 24.47 80.55
N LYS A 2 -7.35 23.82 79.39
CA LYS A 2 -6.22 23.03 78.83
C LYS A 2 -5.17 23.97 78.25
N ASP A 3 -3.90 23.72 78.58
CA ASP A 3 -2.73 24.50 78.17
C ASP A 3 -2.59 24.59 76.65
N THR A 4 -2.95 25.74 76.10
CA THR A 4 -2.84 26.07 74.67
C THR A 4 -1.41 26.42 74.24
N SER A 5 -0.45 26.49 75.16
CA SER A 5 0.95 26.89 74.89
C SER A 5 1.78 25.75 74.29
N SER A 6 1.61 24.50 74.77
CA SER A 6 2.33 23.32 74.27
C SER A 6 1.94 22.97 72.83
N ILE A 7 0.69 23.26 72.45
CA ILE A 7 0.18 23.02 71.08
C ILE A 7 0.81 24.00 70.08
N ARG A 8 1.11 25.23 70.51
CA ARG A 8 1.72 26.28 69.64
C ARG A 8 3.17 25.97 69.28
N TRP A 9 3.95 25.42 70.21
CA TRP A 9 5.32 25.00 69.94
C TRP A 9 5.39 23.75 69.07
N GLY A 10 4.48 22.78 69.31
CA GLY A 10 4.34 21.62 68.43
C GLY A 10 4.05 22.03 66.99
N PHE A 11 3.12 22.99 66.79
CA PHE A 11 2.80 23.54 65.47
C PHE A 11 3.98 24.26 64.81
N ALA A 12 4.73 25.08 65.55
CA ALA A 12 5.86 25.83 65.01
C ALA A 12 7.01 24.90 64.54
N VAL A 13 7.29 23.84 65.30
CA VAL A 13 8.29 22.83 64.92
C VAL A 13 7.83 22.04 63.69
N LEU A 14 6.56 21.63 63.64
CA LEU A 14 5.98 20.94 62.48
C LEU A 14 5.99 21.81 61.22
N LEU A 15 5.70 23.11 61.35
CA LEU A 15 5.73 24.07 60.26
C LEU A 15 7.17 24.31 59.76
N GLY A 16 8.14 24.46 60.67
CA GLY A 16 9.56 24.59 60.32
C GLY A 16 10.12 23.35 59.62
N MET A 17 9.71 22.15 60.04
CA MET A 17 10.12 20.89 59.43
C MET A 17 9.47 20.66 58.05
N SER A 18 8.23 21.12 57.87
CA SER A 18 7.53 21.12 56.57
C SER A 18 8.20 22.04 55.54
N LEU A 19 8.74 23.19 55.97
CA LEU A 19 9.44 24.13 55.10
C LEU A 19 10.81 23.59 54.62
N LEU A 20 11.50 22.82 55.46
CA LEU A 20 12.77 22.17 55.10
C LEU A 20 12.58 21.03 54.09
N LEU A 21 11.43 20.36 54.09
CA LEU A 21 11.08 19.31 53.13
C LEU A 21 10.67 19.87 51.75
N GLN A 22 10.19 21.11 51.68
CA GLN A 22 9.87 21.79 50.41
C GLN A 22 11.06 22.59 49.83
N GLY A 23 12.13 22.83 50.60
CA GLY A 23 13.26 23.66 50.19
C GLY A 23 14.30 22.98 49.29
N CYS A 24 14.30 21.65 49.14
CA CYS A 24 15.34 20.94 48.38
C CYS A 24 15.33 21.23 46.88
N ASP A 25 14.17 21.54 46.28
CA ASP A 25 14.09 21.91 44.86
C ASP A 25 14.48 23.37 44.61
N PHE A 26 14.32 24.27 45.60
CA PHE A 26 14.78 25.66 45.47
C PHE A 26 16.31 25.74 45.29
N PHE A 27 17.08 24.89 46.00
CA PHE A 27 18.52 24.81 45.82
C PHE A 27 18.95 24.24 44.46
N ARG A 28 18.12 23.39 43.84
CA ARG A 28 18.40 22.89 42.49
C ARG A 28 18.27 23.99 41.44
N VAL A 29 17.22 24.80 41.55
CA VAL A 29 17.02 25.97 40.67
C VAL A 29 18.18 26.96 40.81
N LEU A 30 18.61 27.28 42.03
CA LEU A 30 19.74 28.18 42.27
C LEU A 30 21.08 27.62 41.74
N ALA A 31 21.24 26.29 41.76
CA ALA A 31 22.41 25.60 41.23
C ALA A 31 22.32 25.29 39.72
N GLY A 32 21.25 25.73 39.03
CA GLY A 32 21.01 25.46 37.62
C GLY A 32 20.79 23.97 37.30
N LYS A 33 20.38 23.17 38.28
CA LYS A 33 20.09 21.74 38.12
C LYS A 33 18.60 21.52 37.90
N PRO A 34 18.22 20.58 37.02
CA PRO A 34 16.82 20.29 36.72
C PRO A 34 16.07 19.86 37.99
N THR A 35 14.88 20.40 38.16
CA THR A 35 13.93 20.02 39.20
C THR A 35 13.26 18.69 38.86
N ARG A 36 12.48 18.14 39.80
CA ARG A 36 11.76 16.88 39.56
C ARG A 36 10.80 16.98 38.38
N ASP A 37 10.07 18.09 38.28
CA ASP A 37 9.08 18.30 37.23
C ASP A 37 9.78 18.40 35.86
N ASP A 38 10.92 19.11 35.77
CA ASP A 38 11.74 19.17 34.56
C ASP A 38 12.20 17.77 34.11
N LEU A 39 12.52 16.88 35.06
CA LEU A 39 12.95 15.50 34.77
C LEU A 39 11.80 14.62 34.26
N GLU A 40 10.57 14.87 34.69
CA GLU A 40 9.38 14.15 34.21
C GLU A 40 9.04 14.62 32.79
N GLU A 41 9.06 15.93 32.52
CA GLU A 41 8.88 16.49 31.17
C GLU A 41 9.96 16.00 30.18
N LEU A 42 11.23 15.97 30.62
CA LEU A 42 12.35 15.43 29.82
C LEU A 42 12.18 13.94 29.49
N LYS A 43 11.57 13.16 30.39
CA LYS A 43 11.29 11.73 30.14
C LYS A 43 10.14 11.56 29.17
N GLU A 44 9.06 12.32 29.33
CA GLU A 44 7.92 12.31 28.41
C GLU A 44 8.37 12.71 27.00
N TYR A 45 9.12 13.81 26.87
CA TYR A 45 9.70 14.23 25.60
C TYR A 45 10.58 13.14 24.98
N ARG A 46 11.42 12.46 25.77
CA ARG A 46 12.27 11.37 25.27
C ARG A 46 11.44 10.17 24.81
N MET A 47 10.44 9.76 25.58
CA MET A 47 9.54 8.67 25.21
C MET A 47 8.79 8.98 23.92
N GLU A 48 8.31 10.20 23.74
CA GLU A 48 7.68 10.64 22.50
C GLU A 48 8.65 10.63 21.31
N GLN A 49 9.89 11.08 21.50
CA GLN A 49 10.93 11.04 20.46
C GLN A 49 11.28 9.61 20.07
N GLU A 50 11.45 8.72 21.04
CA GLU A 50 11.72 7.29 20.80
C GLU A 50 10.56 6.63 20.06
N ALA A 51 9.31 6.90 20.46
CA ALA A 51 8.12 6.40 19.77
C ALA A 51 8.04 6.91 18.31
N ARG A 52 8.36 8.18 18.05
CA ARG A 52 8.42 8.73 16.68
C ARG A 52 9.51 8.08 15.84
N ILE A 53 10.70 7.87 16.41
CA ILE A 53 11.81 7.21 15.72
C ILE A 53 11.45 5.76 15.40
N GLU A 54 10.83 5.04 16.33
CA GLU A 54 10.44 3.65 16.13
C GLU A 54 9.33 3.52 15.08
N ALA A 55 8.31 4.39 15.12
CA ALA A 55 7.28 4.44 14.09
C ALA A 55 7.88 4.72 12.69
N MET A 56 8.86 5.62 12.60
CA MET A 56 9.56 5.89 11.34
C MET A 56 10.40 4.69 10.87
N ARG A 57 11.04 3.97 11.79
CA ARG A 57 11.77 2.73 11.46
C ARG A 57 10.85 1.63 10.96
N GLN A 58 9.71 1.44 11.62
CA GLN A 58 8.69 0.47 11.22
C GLN A 58 8.15 0.80 9.83
N ALA A 59 7.78 2.06 9.59
CA ALA A 59 7.32 2.50 8.27
C ALA A 59 8.37 2.25 7.18
N ARG A 60 9.66 2.51 7.45
CA ARG A 60 10.76 2.23 6.51
C ARG A 60 10.96 0.73 6.28
N MET A 61 10.82 -0.08 7.31
CA MET A 61 10.93 -1.53 7.21
C MET A 61 9.78 -2.09 6.36
N GLU A 62 8.55 -1.62 6.58
CA GLU A 62 7.39 -1.98 5.78
C GLU A 62 7.55 -1.58 4.31
N ASP A 63 8.04 -0.37 4.04
CA ASP A 63 8.36 0.07 2.68
C ASP A 63 9.42 -0.84 2.02
N SER A 64 10.48 -1.18 2.76
CA SER A 64 11.51 -2.09 2.27
C SER A 64 10.95 -3.49 1.96
N LEU A 65 10.05 -4.01 2.81
CA LEU A 65 9.40 -5.30 2.59
C LEU A 65 8.52 -5.27 1.34
N LYS A 66 7.70 -4.22 1.17
CA LYS A 66 6.86 -4.05 -0.03
C LYS A 66 7.68 -4.04 -1.31
N ARG A 67 8.82 -3.34 -1.32
CA ARG A 67 9.74 -3.31 -2.48
C ARG A 67 10.32 -4.69 -2.80
N VAL A 68 10.68 -5.46 -1.77
CA VAL A 68 11.18 -6.84 -1.94
C VAL A 68 10.08 -7.76 -2.47
N GLU A 69 8.87 -7.66 -1.94
CA GLU A 69 7.71 -8.44 -2.39
C GLU A 69 7.34 -8.13 -3.84
N ALA A 70 7.29 -6.85 -4.22
CA ALA A 70 7.06 -6.46 -5.61
C ALA A 70 8.13 -6.99 -6.55
N ARG A 71 9.41 -6.93 -6.14
CA ARG A 71 10.51 -7.49 -6.93
C ARG A 71 10.41 -9.01 -7.08
N ARG A 72 10.00 -9.73 -6.05
CA ARG A 72 9.77 -11.18 -6.13
C ARG A 72 8.64 -11.49 -7.09
N ALA A 73 7.49 -10.81 -6.94
CA ALA A 73 6.37 -10.94 -7.86
C ALA A 73 6.79 -10.64 -9.31
N TRP A 74 7.67 -9.66 -9.53
CA TRP A 74 8.19 -9.34 -10.87
C TRP A 74 8.98 -10.48 -11.49
N VAL A 75 9.88 -11.08 -10.72
CA VAL A 75 10.69 -12.22 -11.17
C VAL A 75 9.77 -13.40 -11.49
N ASP A 76 8.84 -13.70 -10.59
CA ASP A 76 7.91 -14.83 -10.74
C ASP A 76 7.02 -14.67 -11.97
N ASP A 77 6.38 -13.50 -12.14
CA ASP A 77 5.51 -13.22 -13.28
C ASP A 77 6.31 -13.18 -14.61
N SER A 78 7.50 -12.58 -14.60
CA SER A 78 8.38 -12.56 -15.78
C SER A 78 8.77 -13.98 -16.20
N SER A 79 9.10 -14.84 -15.24
CA SER A 79 9.44 -16.23 -15.52
C SER A 79 8.26 -17.01 -16.11
N ALA A 80 7.05 -16.81 -15.59
CA ALA A 80 5.83 -17.45 -16.08
C ALA A 80 5.48 -16.98 -17.50
N VAL A 81 5.60 -15.68 -17.77
CA VAL A 81 5.39 -15.09 -19.09
C VAL A 81 6.39 -15.67 -20.10
N MET A 82 7.68 -15.74 -19.75
CA MET A 82 8.70 -16.32 -20.62
C MET A 82 8.44 -17.80 -20.92
N SER A 83 8.08 -18.61 -19.92
CA SER A 83 7.74 -20.03 -20.11
C SER A 83 6.54 -20.19 -21.05
N ALA A 84 5.46 -19.44 -20.79
CA ALA A 84 4.25 -19.50 -21.59
C ALA A 84 4.48 -19.08 -23.05
N MET A 85 5.32 -18.08 -23.31
CA MET A 85 5.70 -17.70 -24.68
C MET A 85 6.57 -18.76 -25.35
N ALA A 86 7.54 -19.33 -24.65
CA ALA A 86 8.40 -20.39 -25.19
C ALA A 86 7.62 -21.66 -25.55
N GLU A 87 6.59 -21.98 -24.77
CA GLU A 87 5.67 -23.10 -25.01
C GLU A 87 4.60 -22.78 -26.08
N GLY A 88 4.53 -21.54 -26.57
CA GLY A 88 3.49 -21.11 -27.51
C GLY A 88 2.07 -21.11 -26.89
N ARG A 89 1.98 -21.10 -25.55
CA ARG A 89 0.70 -21.14 -24.83
C ARG A 89 -0.04 -19.81 -24.94
N ALA A 90 0.66 -18.69 -24.91
CA ALA A 90 0.07 -17.35 -25.01
C ALA A 90 1.05 -16.33 -25.60
N VAL A 91 0.50 -15.28 -26.21
CA VAL A 91 1.25 -14.11 -26.68
C VAL A 91 1.05 -12.97 -25.71
N PHE A 92 2.14 -12.39 -25.22
CA PHE A 92 2.09 -11.21 -24.33
C PHE A 92 2.50 -9.95 -25.08
N LYS A 93 1.81 -8.83 -24.84
CA LYS A 93 2.14 -7.51 -25.37
C LYS A 93 2.26 -6.50 -24.25
N LYS A 94 3.27 -5.64 -24.31
CA LYS A 94 3.43 -4.57 -23.31
C LYS A 94 2.41 -3.48 -23.53
N LEU A 95 1.81 -2.98 -22.45
CA LEU A 95 0.91 -1.84 -22.53
C LEU A 95 1.60 -0.62 -23.16
N SER A 96 2.87 -0.37 -22.81
CA SER A 96 3.68 0.72 -23.37
C SER A 96 3.95 0.60 -24.89
N GLU A 97 3.90 -0.61 -25.45
CA GLU A 97 4.06 -0.85 -26.90
C GLU A 97 2.75 -0.59 -27.66
N LEU A 98 1.62 -0.50 -26.96
CA LEU A 98 0.29 -0.40 -27.56
C LEU A 98 -0.22 1.05 -27.66
N SER A 99 0.60 2.05 -27.30
CA SER A 99 0.22 3.49 -27.28
C SER A 99 -1.15 3.70 -26.63
N VAL A 100 -1.30 3.15 -25.43
CA VAL A 100 -2.55 3.16 -24.69
C VAL A 100 -2.44 4.26 -23.63
N ALA A 101 -3.21 5.33 -23.74
CA ALA A 101 -3.74 6.01 -22.57
C ALA A 101 -5.14 5.47 -22.36
N PRO A 102 -5.28 4.34 -21.62
CA PRO A 102 -6.58 3.73 -21.49
C PRO A 102 -7.46 4.76 -20.78
N SER A 103 -8.58 5.13 -21.40
CA SER A 103 -9.50 6.13 -20.84
C SER A 103 -10.02 5.73 -19.45
N GLU A 104 -9.90 4.43 -19.14
CA GLU A 104 -10.12 3.82 -17.85
C GLU A 104 -8.82 3.11 -17.46
N ASP A 105 -8.28 3.36 -16.26
CA ASP A 105 -7.18 2.55 -15.75
C ASP A 105 -7.65 1.09 -15.74
N ILE A 106 -6.95 0.23 -16.48
CA ILE A 106 -7.21 -1.23 -16.49
C ILE A 106 -7.13 -1.78 -15.05
N GLY A 107 -6.54 -1.03 -14.10
CA GLY A 107 -6.54 -1.28 -12.66
C GLY A 107 -5.71 -2.50 -12.26
N SER A 108 -5.36 -3.31 -13.25
CA SER A 108 -4.72 -4.61 -13.15
C SER A 108 -3.48 -4.68 -14.02
N ARG A 109 -2.69 -5.72 -13.79
CA ARG A 109 -1.36 -5.92 -14.39
C ARG A 109 -1.42 -6.76 -15.64
N PHE A 110 -2.40 -7.66 -15.72
CA PHE A 110 -2.65 -8.52 -16.85
C PHE A 110 -4.11 -8.42 -17.26
N CYS A 111 -4.39 -8.48 -18.56
CA CYS A 111 -5.74 -8.74 -19.07
C CYS A 111 -5.66 -9.51 -20.39
N LEU A 112 -6.65 -10.37 -20.63
CA LEU A 112 -6.76 -11.12 -21.89
C LEU A 112 -7.52 -10.29 -22.91
N MET A 113 -6.88 -9.93 -24.01
CA MET A 113 -7.53 -9.23 -25.11
C MET A 113 -8.24 -10.22 -26.01
N MET A 114 -9.54 -10.02 -26.13
CA MET A 114 -10.43 -10.80 -26.97
C MET A 114 -10.72 -10.14 -28.31
N GLY A 115 -10.36 -8.86 -28.47
CA GLY A 115 -10.46 -8.18 -29.75
C GLY A 115 -9.99 -6.74 -29.69
N TYR A 116 -9.67 -6.20 -30.85
CA TYR A 116 -9.24 -4.81 -31.06
C TYR A 116 -9.94 -4.28 -32.32
N PHE A 117 -10.72 -3.21 -32.18
CA PHE A 117 -11.62 -2.75 -33.24
C PHE A 117 -11.49 -1.24 -33.48
N ASN A 118 -11.32 -0.84 -34.74
CA ASN A 118 -11.39 0.57 -35.14
C ASN A 118 -12.81 1.16 -35.06
N ASN A 119 -13.84 0.30 -34.96
CA ASN A 119 -15.23 0.70 -34.81
C ASN A 119 -15.72 0.25 -33.43
N ARG A 120 -16.05 1.21 -32.57
CA ARG A 120 -16.57 0.96 -31.22
C ARG A 120 -17.80 0.06 -31.20
N GLY A 121 -18.70 0.18 -32.18
CA GLY A 121 -19.89 -0.67 -32.27
C GLY A 121 -19.57 -2.16 -32.52
N ASN A 122 -18.39 -2.48 -33.05
CA ASN A 122 -17.93 -3.88 -33.13
C ASN A 122 -17.46 -4.38 -31.77
N ALA A 123 -16.71 -3.56 -31.04
CA ALA A 123 -16.28 -3.87 -29.69
C ALA A 123 -17.47 -4.06 -28.74
N GLU A 124 -18.47 -3.18 -28.81
CA GLU A 124 -19.70 -3.28 -28.01
C GLU A 124 -20.55 -4.52 -28.35
N ARG A 125 -20.51 -4.99 -29.61
CA ARG A 125 -21.17 -6.26 -29.97
C ARG A 125 -20.47 -7.45 -29.33
N LEU A 126 -19.14 -7.51 -29.40
CA LEU A 126 -18.37 -8.59 -28.76
C LEU A 126 -18.54 -8.54 -27.22
N TYR A 127 -18.52 -7.34 -26.64
CA TYR A 127 -18.82 -7.12 -25.22
C TYR A 127 -20.16 -7.75 -24.83
N LYS A 128 -21.23 -7.43 -25.55
CA LYS A 128 -22.58 -7.96 -25.26
C LYS A 128 -22.66 -9.49 -25.42
N THR A 129 -21.93 -10.05 -26.37
CA THR A 129 -21.85 -11.51 -26.53
C THR A 129 -21.21 -12.16 -25.29
N MET A 130 -20.11 -11.59 -24.77
CA MET A 130 -19.43 -12.10 -23.58
C MET A 130 -20.24 -11.89 -22.31
N GLU A 131 -20.92 -10.74 -22.19
CA GLU A 131 -21.83 -10.44 -21.08
C GLU A 131 -23.01 -11.43 -21.04
N ALA A 132 -23.56 -11.80 -22.20
CA ALA A 132 -24.60 -12.83 -22.29
C ALA A 132 -24.12 -14.21 -21.82
N ASP A 133 -22.82 -14.48 -21.95
CA ASP A 133 -22.15 -15.67 -21.44
C ASP A 133 -21.73 -15.56 -19.95
N SER A 134 -22.27 -14.56 -19.23
CA SER A 134 -21.99 -14.28 -17.81
C SER A 134 -20.53 -13.97 -17.51
N LEU A 135 -19.81 -13.41 -18.49
CA LEU A 135 -18.47 -12.85 -18.27
C LEU A 135 -18.57 -11.35 -18.00
N GLU A 136 -17.51 -10.80 -17.40
CA GLU A 136 -17.37 -9.37 -17.11
C GLU A 136 -16.29 -8.77 -18.02
N PRO A 137 -16.61 -8.48 -19.30
CA PRO A 137 -15.67 -7.84 -20.21
C PRO A 137 -15.44 -6.37 -19.87
N LEU A 138 -14.29 -5.85 -20.30
CA LEU A 138 -13.92 -4.43 -20.21
C LEU A 138 -13.71 -3.85 -21.61
N LEU A 139 -14.09 -2.59 -21.79
CA LEU A 139 -13.78 -1.83 -22.99
C LEU A 139 -12.56 -0.95 -22.73
N ILE A 140 -11.50 -1.17 -23.50
CA ILE A 140 -10.27 -0.39 -23.39
C ILE A 140 -10.21 0.55 -24.60
N SER A 141 -10.21 1.85 -24.36
CA SER A 141 -10.00 2.84 -25.42
C SER A 141 -8.50 3.02 -25.66
N PHE A 142 -8.10 3.16 -26.93
CA PHE A 142 -6.71 3.36 -27.34
C PHE A 142 -6.55 4.75 -27.97
N ASP A 143 -5.34 5.33 -27.90
CA ASP A 143 -5.04 6.66 -28.48
C ASP A 143 -5.20 6.68 -30.00
N SER A 144 -5.10 5.50 -30.62
CA SER A 144 -5.39 5.28 -32.03
C SER A 144 -6.86 5.53 -32.42
N GLY A 145 -7.75 5.70 -31.44
CA GLY A 145 -9.20 5.76 -31.62
C GLY A 145 -9.87 4.39 -31.69
N ALA A 146 -9.09 3.30 -31.58
CA ALA A 146 -9.64 1.95 -31.51
C ALA A 146 -10.20 1.63 -30.11
N THR A 147 -11.05 0.62 -30.06
CA THR A 147 -11.60 0.07 -28.82
C THR A 147 -11.31 -1.42 -28.77
N GLY A 148 -10.64 -1.86 -27.71
CA GLY A 148 -10.41 -3.27 -27.41
C GLY A 148 -11.41 -3.81 -26.41
N VAL A 149 -11.59 -5.12 -26.45
CA VAL A 149 -12.42 -5.86 -25.50
C VAL A 149 -11.50 -6.81 -24.73
N ALA A 150 -11.49 -6.70 -23.41
CA ALA A 150 -10.64 -7.49 -22.54
C ALA A 150 -11.44 -8.31 -21.53
N LEU A 151 -10.85 -9.39 -21.05
CA LEU A 151 -11.35 -10.22 -19.96
C LEU A 151 -10.29 -10.37 -18.87
N PHE A 152 -10.75 -10.73 -17.68
CA PHE A 152 -9.91 -11.20 -16.58
C PHE A 152 -8.79 -10.24 -16.19
N PRO A 153 -9.10 -8.97 -15.84
CA PRO A 153 -8.10 -8.08 -15.27
C PRO A 153 -7.58 -8.70 -13.96
N CYS A 154 -6.27 -8.96 -13.87
CA CYS A 154 -5.67 -9.58 -12.69
C CYS A 154 -4.22 -9.13 -12.41
N GLY A 155 -3.70 -9.55 -11.25
CA GLY A 155 -2.40 -9.11 -10.73
C GLY A 155 -1.22 -10.05 -11.01
N SER A 156 -1.44 -11.25 -11.55
CA SER A 156 -0.38 -12.22 -11.78
C SER A 156 -0.50 -12.94 -13.13
N ALA A 157 0.66 -13.36 -13.65
CA ALA A 157 0.76 -14.14 -14.88
C ALA A 157 0.13 -15.53 -14.74
N HIS A 158 0.30 -16.16 -13.58
CA HIS A 158 -0.28 -17.48 -13.30
C HIS A 158 -1.80 -17.45 -13.35
N GLU A 159 -2.41 -16.42 -12.76
CA GLU A 159 -3.86 -16.28 -12.74
C GLU A 159 -4.42 -16.09 -14.16
N ILE A 160 -3.86 -15.18 -14.96
CA ILE A 160 -4.36 -14.96 -16.32
C ILE A 160 -4.21 -16.21 -17.19
N LEU A 161 -3.08 -16.93 -17.05
CA LEU A 161 -2.83 -18.17 -17.79
C LEU A 161 -3.78 -19.29 -17.39
N SER A 162 -4.19 -19.36 -16.12
CA SER A 162 -5.19 -20.33 -15.65
C SER A 162 -6.59 -20.02 -16.19
N ARG A 163 -6.96 -18.73 -16.25
CA ARG A 163 -8.26 -18.27 -16.76
C ARG A 163 -8.36 -18.34 -18.28
N LEU A 164 -7.25 -18.17 -18.99
CA LEU A 164 -7.17 -18.30 -20.46
C LEU A 164 -7.81 -19.61 -20.93
N ASP A 165 -7.53 -20.72 -20.26
CA ASP A 165 -8.04 -22.04 -20.65
C ASP A 165 -9.56 -22.16 -20.51
N SER A 166 -10.18 -21.37 -19.63
CA SER A 166 -11.66 -21.39 -19.44
C SER A 166 -12.46 -20.80 -20.59
N VAL A 167 -11.81 -20.03 -21.46
CA VAL A 167 -12.46 -19.33 -22.58
C VAL A 167 -11.96 -19.77 -23.96
N ARG A 168 -10.92 -20.62 -24.03
CA ARG A 168 -10.35 -21.11 -25.30
C ARG A 168 -11.37 -21.83 -26.18
N ASP A 169 -12.30 -22.56 -25.58
CA ASP A 169 -13.28 -23.38 -26.30
C ASP A 169 -14.55 -22.60 -26.68
N ARG A 170 -14.59 -21.29 -26.45
CA ARG A 170 -15.74 -20.43 -26.80
C ARG A 170 -15.68 -20.04 -28.28
N ASP A 171 -16.84 -19.99 -28.93
CA ASP A 171 -16.94 -19.67 -30.37
C ASP A 171 -16.38 -18.29 -30.75
N TYR A 172 -16.38 -17.35 -29.81
CA TYR A 172 -15.85 -15.99 -30.00
C TYR A 172 -14.38 -15.86 -29.60
N PHE A 173 -13.69 -16.95 -29.23
CA PHE A 173 -12.28 -16.90 -28.88
C PHE A 173 -11.44 -16.61 -30.13
N PRO A 174 -10.70 -15.48 -30.18
CA PRO A 174 -9.95 -15.12 -31.37
C PRO A 174 -8.70 -15.99 -31.53
N SER A 175 -8.38 -16.37 -32.77
CA SER A 175 -7.16 -17.13 -33.08
C SER A 175 -5.87 -16.37 -32.75
N ASP A 176 -5.93 -15.05 -32.69
CA ASP A 176 -4.83 -14.13 -32.42
C ASP A 176 -4.96 -13.44 -31.04
N SER A 177 -5.62 -14.11 -30.08
CA SER A 177 -5.71 -13.63 -28.70
C SER A 177 -4.33 -13.28 -28.13
N TRP A 178 -4.22 -12.16 -27.42
CA TRP A 178 -3.01 -11.80 -26.70
C TRP A 178 -3.34 -11.29 -25.30
N ILE A 179 -2.38 -11.39 -24.40
CA ILE A 179 -2.48 -10.86 -23.04
C ILE A 179 -1.74 -9.53 -23.02
N ILE A 180 -2.41 -8.45 -22.61
CA ILE A 180 -1.71 -7.21 -22.28
C ILE A 180 -1.13 -7.37 -20.89
N TRP A 181 0.14 -6.99 -20.73
CA TRP A 181 0.73 -6.84 -19.40
C TRP A 181 1.26 -5.41 -19.18
N ASP A 182 1.21 -4.96 -17.93
CA ASP A 182 1.72 -3.66 -17.50
C ASP A 182 2.84 -3.85 -16.48
N THR A 183 4.07 -3.54 -16.91
CA THR A 183 5.27 -3.66 -16.08
C THR A 183 5.50 -2.47 -15.17
N GLU A 184 4.84 -1.33 -15.40
CA GLU A 184 5.00 -0.14 -14.55
C GLU A 184 4.33 -0.37 -13.18
N LYS A 185 3.34 -1.26 -13.12
CA LYS A 185 2.68 -1.68 -11.86
C LYS A 185 3.56 -2.54 -10.93
N TYR A 186 4.87 -2.64 -11.17
CA TYR A 186 5.84 -3.17 -10.19
C TYR A 186 6.64 -2.06 -9.50
N ASP A 187 6.62 -0.84 -10.03
CA ASP A 187 7.32 0.28 -9.42
C ASP A 187 6.54 0.75 -8.19
N ILE A 188 7.07 0.38 -7.04
CA ILE A 188 6.70 0.96 -5.75
C ILE A 188 7.73 2.06 -5.48
N ASP A 189 7.34 3.31 -5.73
CA ASP A 189 8.14 4.52 -5.45
C ASP A 189 8.58 4.59 -3.97
#